data_AF-A0A3P6C9H5-F1
#
_entry.id   AF-A0A3P6C9H5-F1
#
_cell.length_a   1.000
_cell.length_b   1.000
_cell.length_c   1.000
_cell.angle_alpha   90.00
_cell.angle_beta   90.00
_cell.angle_gamma   90.00
#
_symmetry.space_group_name_H-M   'P 1'
#
loop_
_entity.id
_entity.type
_entity.pdbx_description
1 polymer ?
#
loop_
_entity_poly.entity_id
_entity_poly.type
_entity_poly.pdbx_seq_one_letter_code
_entity_poly.pdbx_strand_id
1 'polypeptide(L)'
;MISGITNFWSATFTLPKFCIKFINSMCGAYLWKGTMEGHHSARVSWVEITRSEEEGGLGVRDLVSWNKASSIKMIWMLFFTSGSIWVAWFVDNILSGSLSNFWTIKENNNHSWLVKRLLRLRHILYPWLRMAIGNGRTSRFWSDNWSDFGCISDYLNLPPTSRLGISRTSTLSSL
;
A
#
# COMPACT_ATOMS: atom_id res chain seq x y z
N MET A 1 0.79 9.33 -24.92
CA MET A 1 1.87 10.01 -24.16
C MET A 1 1.53 10.16 -22.67
N ILE A 2 0.40 10.77 -22.30
CA ILE A 2 -0.01 10.97 -20.88
C ILE A 2 -0.11 9.66 -20.10
N SER A 3 -0.72 8.60 -20.67
CA SER A 3 -0.83 7.28 -20.01
C SER A 3 0.53 6.64 -19.70
N GLY A 4 1.53 6.79 -20.58
CA GLY A 4 2.87 6.26 -20.35
C GLY A 4 3.58 6.97 -19.20
N ILE A 5 3.49 8.30 -19.18
CA ILE A 5 4.04 9.15 -18.11
C ILE A 5 3.36 8.82 -16.78
N THR A 6 2.03 8.75 -16.74
CA THR A 6 1.32 8.44 -15.49
C THR A 6 1.61 7.04 -14.99
N ASN A 7 1.78 6.05 -15.87
CA ASN A 7 2.19 4.71 -15.49
C ASN A 7 3.59 4.69 -14.87
N PHE A 8 4.55 5.38 -15.49
CA PHE A 8 5.92 5.46 -14.97
C PHE A 8 5.95 6.12 -13.57
N TRP A 9 5.28 7.27 -13.43
CA TRP A 9 5.29 8.02 -12.17
C TRP A 9 4.48 7.32 -11.08
N SER A 10 3.34 6.70 -11.40
CA SER A 10 2.55 5.95 -10.42
C SER A 10 3.22 4.66 -9.95
N ALA A 11 4.01 4.01 -10.82
CA ALA A 11 4.79 2.83 -10.46
C ALA A 11 5.97 3.17 -9.53
N THR A 12 6.53 4.37 -9.67
CA THR A 12 7.70 4.81 -8.89
C THR A 12 7.29 5.56 -7.61
N PHE A 13 6.21 6.32 -7.67
CA PHE A 13 5.72 7.16 -6.58
C PHE A 13 4.22 7.03 -6.42
N THR A 14 3.74 7.10 -5.18
CA THR A 14 2.31 7.27 -4.98
C THR A 14 1.93 8.70 -5.40
N LEU A 15 1.00 8.82 -6.35
CA LEU A 15 0.53 10.12 -6.83
C LEU A 15 -0.44 10.76 -5.82
N PRO A 16 -0.29 12.06 -5.50
CA PRO A 16 -1.29 12.79 -4.73
C PRO A 16 -2.66 12.79 -5.43
N LYS A 17 -3.74 12.80 -4.65
CA LYS A 17 -5.12 12.84 -5.20
C LYS A 17 -5.35 14.07 -6.09
N PHE A 18 -4.71 15.19 -5.76
CA PHE A 18 -4.79 16.41 -6.57
C PHE A 18 -4.23 16.18 -7.99
N CYS A 19 -3.04 15.59 -8.10
CA CYS A 19 -2.43 15.26 -9.40
C CYS A 19 -3.33 14.30 -10.20
N ILE A 20 -3.89 13.27 -9.56
CA ILE A 20 -4.82 12.34 -10.21
C ILE A 20 -6.05 13.07 -10.76
N LYS A 21 -6.67 13.96 -9.95
CA LYS A 21 -7.80 14.77 -10.40
C LYS A 21 -7.45 15.67 -11.57
N PHE A 22 -6.29 16.32 -11.51
CA PHE A 22 -5.80 17.18 -12.58
C PHE A 22 -5.60 16.41 -13.89
N ILE A 23 -4.95 15.24 -13.82
CA ILE A 23 -4.76 14.36 -14.98
C ILE A 23 -6.11 13.90 -15.54
N ASN A 24 -7.01 13.39 -14.68
CA ASN A 24 -8.34 12.95 -15.11
C ASN A 24 -9.12 14.10 -15.77
N SER A 25 -9.01 15.32 -15.25
CA SER A 25 -9.64 16.51 -15.83
C SER A 25 -9.10 16.79 -17.24
N MET A 26 -7.78 16.75 -17.44
CA MET A 26 -7.17 16.94 -18.75
C MET A 26 -7.59 15.84 -19.73
N CYS A 27 -7.57 14.57 -19.30
CA CYS A 27 -8.02 13.47 -20.13
C CYS A 27 -9.50 13.61 -20.50
N GLY A 28 -10.35 14.08 -19.57
CA GLY A 28 -11.76 14.37 -19.82
C GLY A 28 -12.00 15.52 -20.78
N ALA A 29 -11.29 16.63 -20.63
CA ALA A 29 -11.39 17.77 -21.54
C ALA A 29 -11.05 17.36 -22.98
N TYR A 30 -9.95 16.63 -23.15
CA TYR A 30 -9.55 16.09 -24.44
C TYR A 30 -10.56 15.11 -25.02
N LEU A 31 -11.07 14.17 -24.21
CA LEU A 31 -12.05 13.16 -24.66
C LEU A 31 -13.34 13.80 -25.19
N TRP A 32 -13.84 14.86 -24.55
CA TRP A 32 -15.13 15.45 -24.90
C TRP A 32 -15.06 16.57 -25.95
N LYS A 33 -13.93 17.27 -26.08
CA LYS A 33 -13.82 18.44 -26.99
C LYS A 33 -12.58 18.44 -27.88
N GLY A 34 -11.63 17.52 -27.69
CA GLY A 34 -10.37 17.50 -28.44
C GLY A 34 -9.39 18.64 -28.10
N THR A 35 -9.72 19.50 -27.13
CA THR A 35 -8.87 20.60 -26.64
C THR A 35 -8.87 20.66 -25.12
N MET A 36 -7.79 21.21 -24.56
CA MET A 36 -7.61 21.42 -23.11
C MET A 36 -8.11 22.79 -22.63
N GLU A 37 -8.49 23.69 -23.54
CA GLU A 37 -8.88 25.06 -23.24
C GLU A 37 -10.41 25.26 -23.19
N GLY A 38 -10.89 25.97 -22.16
CA GLY A 38 -12.29 26.39 -22.01
C GLY A 38 -13.13 25.59 -21.00
N HIS A 39 -14.38 26.03 -20.78
CA HIS A 39 -15.34 25.30 -19.94
C HIS A 39 -15.74 23.98 -20.61
N HIS A 40 -15.54 22.87 -19.90
CA HIS A 40 -15.91 21.54 -20.36
C HIS A 40 -17.16 21.02 -19.61
N SER A 41 -18.19 20.63 -20.35
CA SER A 41 -19.32 19.87 -19.83
C SER A 41 -19.13 18.41 -20.21
N ALA A 42 -18.81 17.57 -19.23
CA ALA A 42 -18.73 16.13 -19.45
C ALA A 42 -20.14 15.58 -19.63
N ARG A 43 -20.39 14.85 -20.73
CA ARG A 43 -21.68 14.18 -20.95
C ARG A 43 -21.87 12.96 -20.06
N VAL A 44 -20.75 12.32 -19.69
CA VAL A 44 -20.70 11.16 -18.81
C VAL A 44 -19.62 11.39 -17.76
N SER A 45 -19.87 10.95 -16.52
CA SER A 45 -18.91 11.12 -15.43
C SER A 45 -17.63 10.32 -15.67
N TRP A 46 -16.50 10.79 -15.12
CA TRP A 46 -15.22 10.10 -15.27
C TRP A 46 -15.25 8.68 -14.66
N VAL A 47 -16.07 8.45 -13.63
CA VAL A 47 -16.21 7.13 -12.97
C VAL A 47 -16.85 6.12 -13.91
N GLU A 48 -17.91 6.51 -14.63
CA GLU A 48 -18.58 5.64 -15.62
C GLU A 48 -17.65 5.32 -16.80
N ILE A 49 -16.87 6.30 -17.24
CA ILE A 49 -15.88 6.12 -18.33
C ILE A 49 -14.81 5.08 -17.94
N THR A 50 -14.40 5.05 -16.67
CA THR A 50 -13.34 4.14 -16.20
C THR A 50 -13.79 2.70 -15.94
N ARG A 51 -15.08 2.39 -16.08
CA ARG A 51 -15.57 1.01 -15.98
C ARG A 51 -15.08 0.16 -17.14
N SER A 52 -15.14 -1.16 -16.99
CA SER A 52 -14.80 -2.08 -18.08
C SER A 52 -15.76 -1.89 -19.26
N GLU A 53 -15.33 -2.28 -20.46
CA GLU A 53 -16.19 -2.25 -21.65
C GLU A 53 -17.42 -3.16 -21.47
N GLU A 54 -17.27 -4.27 -20.75
CA GLU A 54 -18.35 -5.19 -20.36
C GLU A 54 -19.41 -4.53 -19.47
N GLU A 55 -19.00 -3.56 -18.64
CA GLU A 55 -19.88 -2.78 -17.75
C GLU A 55 -20.41 -1.50 -18.43
N GLY A 56 -20.18 -1.33 -19.74
CA GLY A 56 -20.62 -0.16 -20.51
C GLY A 56 -19.72 1.07 -20.37
N GLY A 57 -18.52 0.91 -19.79
CA GLY A 57 -17.48 1.94 -19.75
C GLY A 57 -16.61 1.96 -21.01
N LEU A 58 -15.59 2.82 -21.01
CA LEU A 58 -14.61 2.93 -22.10
C LEU A 58 -13.32 2.15 -21.81
N GLY A 59 -13.27 1.36 -20.73
CA GLY A 59 -12.07 0.62 -20.32
C GLY A 59 -10.88 1.53 -19.95
N VAL A 60 -11.12 2.82 -19.72
CA VAL A 60 -10.06 3.76 -19.34
C VAL A 60 -9.62 3.46 -17.92
N ARG A 61 -8.31 3.34 -17.70
CA ARG A 61 -7.78 2.97 -16.39
C ARG A 61 -8.11 3.99 -15.31
N ASP A 62 -8.75 3.55 -14.22
CA ASP A 62 -8.91 4.38 -13.03
C ASP A 62 -7.55 4.59 -12.33
N LEU A 63 -7.06 5.83 -12.40
CA LEU A 63 -5.81 6.24 -11.77
C LEU A 63 -5.84 6.14 -10.24
N VAL A 64 -7.02 6.22 -9.61
CA VAL A 64 -7.13 6.07 -8.15
C VAL A 64 -6.83 4.62 -7.75
N SER A 65 -7.50 3.67 -8.41
CA SER A 65 -7.27 2.23 -8.22
C SER A 65 -5.86 1.83 -8.62
N TRP A 66 -5.35 2.34 -9.74
CA TRP A 66 -3.98 2.07 -10.19
C TRP A 66 -2.92 2.57 -9.20
N ASN A 67 -3.10 3.77 -8.65
CA ASN A 67 -2.21 4.31 -7.64
C ASN A 67 -2.24 3.48 -6.34
N LYS A 68 -3.42 2.99 -5.92
CA LYS A 68 -3.54 2.06 -4.80
C LYS A 68 -2.81 0.74 -5.09
N ALA A 69 -3.01 0.15 -6.26
CA ALA A 69 -2.33 -1.07 -6.69
C ALA A 69 -0.81 -0.90 -6.73
N SER A 70 -0.32 0.26 -7.18
CA SER A 70 1.12 0.57 -7.20
C SER A 70 1.69 0.70 -5.80
N SER A 71 0.98 1.34 -4.85
CA SER A 71 1.40 1.34 -3.45
C SER A 71 1.44 -0.07 -2.84
N ILE A 72 0.46 -0.93 -3.16
CA ILE A 72 0.42 -2.33 -2.72
C ILE A 72 1.62 -3.10 -3.29
N LYS A 73 1.92 -2.92 -4.58
CA LYS A 73 3.11 -3.50 -5.23
C LYS A 73 4.40 -3.06 -4.54
N MET A 74 4.50 -1.82 -4.09
CA MET A 74 5.67 -1.36 -3.35
C MET A 74 5.82 -2.05 -2.00
N ILE A 75 4.71 -2.27 -1.28
CA ILE A 75 4.74 -3.09 -0.05
C ILE A 75 5.13 -4.52 -0.38
N TRP A 76 4.61 -5.10 -1.46
CA TRP A 76 5.02 -6.44 -1.91
C TRP A 76 6.53 -6.52 -2.14
N MET A 77 7.11 -5.57 -2.86
CA MET A 77 8.56 -5.50 -3.07
C MET A 77 9.34 -5.36 -1.76
N LEU A 78 8.78 -4.70 -0.73
CA LEU A 78 9.41 -4.62 0.60
C LEU A 78 9.64 -6.01 1.21
N PHE A 79 8.68 -6.93 1.04
CA PHE A 79 8.73 -8.27 1.62
C PHE A 79 9.48 -9.28 0.74
N PHE A 80 9.41 -9.14 -0.59
CA PHE A 80 9.89 -10.16 -1.52
C PHE A 80 11.11 -9.74 -2.34
N THR A 81 11.60 -8.50 -2.22
CA THR A 81 12.74 -7.99 -3.00
C THR A 81 13.80 -7.39 -2.08
N SER A 82 14.52 -8.25 -1.35
CA SER A 82 15.50 -7.90 -0.32
C SER A 82 16.80 -7.25 -0.84
N GLY A 83 17.01 -7.14 -2.16
CA GLY A 83 18.22 -6.58 -2.78
C GLY A 83 18.15 -5.10 -3.17
N SER A 84 17.01 -4.44 -2.96
CA SER A 84 16.83 -3.05 -3.38
C SER A 84 17.31 -2.06 -2.32
N ILE A 85 18.03 -1.00 -2.75
CA ILE A 85 18.52 0.08 -1.86
C ILE A 85 17.36 0.73 -1.11
N TRP A 86 16.22 0.95 -1.75
CA TRP A 86 15.06 1.55 -1.09
C TRP A 86 14.51 0.63 0.02
N VAL A 87 14.56 -0.69 -0.16
CA VAL A 87 14.12 -1.68 0.84
C VAL A 87 15.05 -1.66 2.03
N ALA A 88 16.37 -1.71 1.79
CA ALA A 88 17.36 -1.62 2.86
C ALA A 88 17.22 -0.33 3.67
N TRP A 89 17.08 0.81 2.99
CA TRP A 89 16.85 2.11 3.63
C TRP A 89 15.56 2.13 4.45
N PHE A 90 14.46 1.62 3.89
CA PHE A 90 13.15 1.61 4.56
C PHE A 90 13.17 0.72 5.81
N VAL A 91 13.77 -0.46 5.73
CA VAL A 91 13.88 -1.37 6.87
C VAL A 91 14.72 -0.74 7.99
N ASP A 92 15.86 -0.14 7.65
CA ASP A 92 16.76 0.48 8.62
C ASP A 92 16.17 1.76 9.25
N ASN A 93 15.74 2.71 8.42
CA ASN A 93 15.37 4.06 8.86
C ASN A 93 13.92 4.17 9.35
N ILE A 94 13.01 3.37 8.78
CA ILE A 94 11.58 3.42 9.14
C ILE A 94 11.22 2.27 10.07
N LEU A 95 11.72 1.06 9.81
CA LEU A 95 11.36 -0.14 10.57
C LEU A 95 12.40 -0.53 11.62
N SER A 96 13.39 0.33 11.90
CA SER A 96 14.42 0.09 12.93
C SER A 96 15.09 -1.27 12.80
N GLY A 97 15.44 -1.66 11.58
CA GLY A 97 16.19 -2.88 11.27
C GLY A 97 15.37 -4.18 11.26
N SER A 98 14.06 -4.15 11.51
CA SER A 98 13.23 -5.37 11.55
C SER A 98 11.97 -5.24 10.70
N LEU A 99 11.83 -6.11 9.69
CA LEU A 99 10.67 -6.10 8.80
C LEU A 99 9.33 -6.31 9.53
N SER A 100 9.32 -7.11 10.60
CA SER A 100 8.15 -7.33 11.46
C SER A 100 7.63 -6.04 12.11
N ASN A 101 8.46 -4.99 12.24
CA ASN A 101 8.00 -3.69 12.72
C ASN A 101 6.98 -3.03 11.78
N PHE A 102 6.90 -3.43 10.50
CA PHE A 102 5.92 -2.88 9.56
C PHE A 102 4.48 -3.01 10.07
N TRP A 103 4.18 -4.13 10.76
CA TRP A 103 2.85 -4.41 11.29
C TRP A 103 2.56 -3.65 12.59
N THR A 104 3.58 -3.35 13.39
CA THR A 104 3.42 -2.80 14.74
C THR A 104 3.69 -1.30 14.85
N ILE A 105 4.49 -0.72 13.95
CA ILE A 105 4.92 0.68 14.03
C ILE A 105 3.71 1.63 13.94
N LYS A 106 3.74 2.70 14.73
CA LYS A 106 2.73 3.77 14.66
C LYS A 106 3.16 4.83 13.65
N GLU A 107 2.18 5.49 13.04
CA GLU A 107 2.46 6.65 12.19
C GLU A 107 3.09 7.76 13.05
N ASN A 108 4.26 8.26 12.64
CA ASN A 108 4.90 9.43 13.24
C ASN A 108 4.68 10.65 12.33
N ASN A 109 4.59 11.85 12.90
CA ASN A 109 4.58 13.11 12.16
C ASN A 109 5.78 13.26 11.23
N ASN A 110 6.96 12.78 11.65
CA ASN A 110 8.20 12.82 10.87
C ASN A 110 8.21 11.87 9.67
N HIS A 111 7.27 10.92 9.59
CA HIS A 111 7.18 10.05 8.42
C HIS A 111 6.74 10.82 7.18
N SER A 112 7.40 10.53 6.06
CA SER A 112 6.99 11.06 4.76
C SER A 112 5.56 10.62 4.42
N TRP A 113 4.90 11.38 3.54
CA TRP A 113 3.55 11.05 3.10
C TRP A 113 3.47 9.64 2.47
N LEU A 114 4.52 9.23 1.76
CA LEU A 114 4.64 7.89 1.20
C LEU A 114 4.63 6.82 2.28
N VAL A 115 5.48 6.95 3.30
CA VAL A 115 5.54 6.01 4.43
C VAL A 115 4.18 5.90 5.11
N LYS A 116 3.54 7.04 5.42
CA LYS A 116 2.19 7.06 6.01
C LYS A 116 1.18 6.33 5.13
N ARG A 117 1.24 6.54 3.81
CA ARG A 117 0.37 5.84 2.85
C ARG A 117 0.60 4.32 2.89
N LEU A 118 1.85 3.85 2.90
CA LEU A 118 2.15 2.42 2.95
C LEU A 118 1.68 1.79 4.26
N LEU A 119 1.96 2.43 5.39
CA LEU A 119 1.51 1.97 6.71
C LEU A 119 -0.01 1.88 6.79
N ARG A 120 -0.74 2.84 6.19
CA ARG A 120 -2.21 2.77 6.12
C ARG A 120 -2.72 1.61 5.29
N LEU A 121 -1.99 1.15 4.28
CA LEU A 121 -2.39 0.02 3.45
C LEU A 121 -2.08 -1.34 4.07
N ARG A 122 -1.32 -1.39 5.17
CA ARG A 122 -0.91 -2.65 5.80
C ARG A 122 -2.07 -3.58 6.13
N HIS A 123 -3.20 -3.07 6.61
CA HIS A 123 -4.36 -3.87 6.99
C HIS A 123 -4.97 -4.64 5.80
N ILE A 124 -4.84 -4.09 4.59
CA ILE A 124 -5.30 -4.74 3.35
C ILE A 124 -4.38 -5.91 3.01
N LEU A 125 -3.07 -5.72 3.17
CA LEU A 125 -2.06 -6.73 2.84
C LEU A 125 -1.85 -7.80 3.91
N TYR A 126 -2.11 -7.49 5.18
CA TYR A 126 -1.91 -8.43 6.29
C TYR A 126 -2.55 -9.80 6.03
N PRO A 127 -3.83 -9.93 5.63
CA PRO A 127 -4.43 -11.23 5.33
C PRO A 127 -3.84 -11.91 4.08
N TRP A 128 -3.22 -11.16 3.17
CA TRP A 128 -2.64 -11.68 1.94
C TRP A 128 -1.20 -12.16 2.12
N LEU A 129 -0.50 -11.66 3.12
CA LEU A 129 0.89 -11.98 3.42
C LEU A 129 0.98 -12.89 4.63
N ARG A 130 1.38 -14.15 4.40
CA ARG A 130 1.73 -15.10 5.47
C ARG A 130 3.24 -15.21 5.63
N MET A 131 3.68 -15.28 6.87
CA MET A 131 5.06 -15.50 7.24
C MET A 131 5.37 -17.00 7.13
N ALA A 132 6.34 -17.37 6.29
CA ALA A 132 6.89 -18.72 6.30
C ALA A 132 7.82 -18.87 7.51
N ILE A 133 7.49 -19.81 8.40
CA ILE A 133 8.27 -20.04 9.62
C ILE A 133 9.53 -20.82 9.23
N GLY A 134 10.68 -20.15 9.26
CA GLY A 134 12.00 -20.77 9.13
C GLY A 134 12.56 -21.11 10.51
N ASN A 135 13.75 -20.59 10.81
CA ASN A 135 14.40 -20.74 12.13
C ASN A 135 13.75 -19.91 13.26
N GLY A 136 12.66 -19.19 12.99
CA GLY A 136 11.91 -18.41 13.97
C GLY A 136 12.56 -17.14 14.50
N ARG A 137 13.80 -16.81 14.13
CA ARG A 137 14.57 -15.67 14.69
C ARG A 137 14.05 -14.29 14.28
N THR A 138 13.41 -14.21 13.12
CA THR A 138 12.85 -12.97 12.57
C THR A 138 11.34 -12.93 12.63
N SER A 139 10.70 -13.94 13.21
CA SER A 139 9.25 -14.10 13.26
C SER A 139 8.74 -13.74 14.65
N ARG A 140 8.02 -12.62 14.78
CA ARG A 140 7.42 -12.18 16.04
C ARG A 140 6.17 -12.99 16.37
N PHE A 141 6.16 -13.59 17.55
CA PHE A 141 5.07 -14.44 18.00
C PHE A 141 3.70 -13.73 17.97
N TRP A 142 3.64 -12.51 18.50
CA TRP A 142 2.35 -11.83 18.71
C TRP A 142 1.79 -11.09 17.51
N SER A 143 2.64 -10.66 16.58
CA SER A 143 2.27 -9.65 15.56
C SER A 143 2.44 -10.11 14.13
N ASP A 144 3.35 -11.05 13.85
CA ASP A 144 3.52 -11.55 12.49
C ASP A 144 2.43 -12.56 12.15
N ASN A 145 2.00 -12.56 10.88
CA ASN A 145 0.97 -13.47 10.38
C ASN A 145 1.55 -14.86 10.07
N TRP A 146 1.98 -15.58 11.10
CA TRP A 146 2.53 -16.93 10.97
C TRP A 146 1.53 -18.04 11.29
N SER A 147 0.45 -17.72 11.99
CA SER A 147 -0.58 -18.67 12.43
C SER A 147 -1.83 -18.60 11.55
N ASP A 148 -2.67 -19.64 11.59
CA ASP A 148 -3.98 -19.62 10.90
C ASP A 148 -4.95 -18.58 11.46
N PHE A 149 -4.71 -18.12 12.68
CA PHE A 149 -5.49 -17.08 13.36
C PHE A 149 -5.03 -15.66 13.04
N GLY A 150 -3.98 -15.51 12.22
CA GLY A 150 -3.40 -14.22 11.90
C GLY A 150 -2.62 -13.63 13.08
N CYS A 151 -2.93 -12.38 13.42
CA CYS A 151 -2.31 -11.66 14.52
C CYS A 151 -2.82 -12.23 15.85
N ILE A 152 -1.99 -13.02 16.53
CA ILE A 152 -2.37 -13.71 17.77
C ILE A 152 -2.84 -12.72 18.83
N SER A 153 -2.27 -11.52 18.88
CA SER A 153 -2.70 -10.53 19.84
C SER A 153 -4.11 -10.03 19.65
N ASP A 154 -4.50 -9.89 18.38
CA ASP A 154 -5.80 -9.36 18.02
C ASP A 154 -6.83 -10.47 18.17
N TYR A 155 -6.47 -11.70 17.79
CA TYR A 155 -7.28 -12.90 18.00
C TYR A 155 -7.63 -13.12 19.48
N LEU A 156 -6.65 -12.98 20.38
CA LEU A 156 -6.85 -13.14 21.82
C LEU A 156 -7.37 -11.86 22.52
N ASN A 157 -7.63 -10.78 21.79
CA ASN A 157 -8.06 -9.48 22.32
C ASN A 157 -7.19 -8.97 23.48
N LEU A 158 -5.86 -9.11 23.36
CA LEU A 158 -4.96 -8.84 24.48
C LEU A 158 -4.85 -7.34 24.76
N PRO A 159 -4.94 -6.92 26.04
CA PRO A 159 -4.62 -5.55 26.40
C PRO A 159 -3.12 -5.26 26.18
N PRO A 160 -2.73 -3.98 26.00
CA PRO A 160 -1.33 -3.59 25.78
C PRO A 160 -0.37 -4.07 26.88
N THR A 161 -0.88 -4.35 28.08
CA THR A 161 -0.14 -4.75 29.29
C THR A 161 -0.31 -6.23 29.66
N SER A 162 -0.77 -7.06 28.72
CA SER A 162 -1.04 -8.49 28.97
C SER A 162 0.17 -9.22 29.58
N ARG A 163 -0.07 -10.02 30.63
CA ARG A 163 0.95 -10.74 31.43
C ARG A 163 1.05 -12.23 31.08
N LEU A 164 0.83 -12.62 29.83
CA LEU A 164 0.89 -14.02 29.38
C LEU A 164 2.31 -14.63 29.37
N GLY A 165 3.27 -14.08 30.13
CA GLY A 165 4.63 -14.58 30.27
C GLY A 165 5.55 -14.38 29.05
N ILE A 166 4.99 -14.27 27.84
CA ILE A 166 5.74 -14.08 26.59
C ILE A 166 5.85 -12.59 26.28
N SER A 167 7.08 -12.06 26.22
CA SER A 167 7.32 -10.65 25.86
C SER A 167 6.72 -10.30 24.48
N ARG A 168 6.26 -9.07 24.30
CA ARG A 168 5.60 -8.61 23.07
C ARG A 168 6.51 -8.65 21.84
N THR A 169 7.82 -8.51 22.07
CA THR A 169 8.86 -8.56 21.04
C THR A 169 9.49 -9.94 20.89
N SER A 170 9.00 -10.96 21.61
CA SER A 170 9.51 -12.33 21.53
C SER A 170 9.36 -12.88 20.13
N THR A 171 10.38 -13.61 19.71
CA THR A 171 10.43 -14.30 18.43
C THR A 171 10.02 -15.75 18.64
N LEU A 172 9.62 -16.45 17.56
CA LEU A 172 9.30 -17.87 17.64
C LEU A 172 10.48 -18.73 18.10
N SER A 173 11.71 -18.30 17.83
CA SER A 173 12.90 -19.02 18.30
C SER A 173 13.22 -18.87 19.78
N SER A 174 12.66 -17.86 20.44
CA SER A 174 12.92 -17.57 21.86
C SER A 174 11.88 -18.18 22.80
N LEU A 175 10.95 -18.97 22.25
CA LEU A 175 9.86 -19.63 22.97
C LEU A 175 10.15 -21.10 23.20
#